data_AF-A0A7X8RMY7-F1
#
_entry.id   AF-A0A7X8RMY7-F1
#
_cell.length_a   1.000
_cell.length_b   1.000
_cell.length_c   1.000
_cell.angle_alpha   90.00
_cell.angle_beta   90.00
_cell.angle_gamma   90.00
#
_symmetry.space_group_name_H-M   'P 1'
#
loop_
_entity.id
_entity.type
_entity.pdbx_description
1 polymer ?
#
loop_
_entity_poly.entity_id
_entity_poly.type
_entity_poly.pdbx_seq_one_letter_code
_entity_poly.pdbx_strand_id
1 'polypeptide(L)'
;MVNLKAQHSGKSHEIGIIAGSASFTTDYGQRNNFMSNVGGNVGMGIGLVYYMNFTNYRYKWNQRTRYFNEHFRIRAELSYMSAKLDHFGKYVDKSETSYGADQLRAHHGETKLINVGAQLEFHWVDIVDFGSRRIPDLKWSPYLSAGVFVDFYDPTISSDLGDWRDPDILYPKWDPNIDPKAARDDSGITLSATLGIGTRYKLGEYSDILIESRWQYFFSNYVDGLNSRPDPANKYNDWLLWVHVGYVYYLN
;
A
#
# COMPACT_ATOMS: atom_id res chain seq x y z
N MET A 1 -38.43 -0.92 14.72
CA MET A 1 -38.08 0.05 13.66
C MET A 1 -36.91 0.90 14.17
N VAL A 2 -35.69 0.61 13.73
CA VAL A 2 -34.53 1.43 14.07
C VAL A 2 -34.56 2.66 13.17
N ASN A 3 -34.93 3.80 13.75
CA ASN A 3 -34.91 5.09 13.08
C ASN A 3 -33.44 5.56 13.01
N LEU A 4 -32.74 5.20 11.93
CA LEU A 4 -31.45 5.79 11.59
C LEU A 4 -31.68 7.23 11.13
N LYS A 5 -31.87 8.14 12.09
CA LYS A 5 -31.66 9.57 11.84
C LYS A 5 -30.17 9.78 11.64
N ALA A 6 -29.69 9.60 10.41
CA ALA A 6 -28.41 10.14 9.96
C ALA A 6 -28.49 11.65 10.21
N GLN A 7 -27.91 12.07 11.33
CA GLN A 7 -28.06 13.42 11.86
C GLN A 7 -27.41 14.39 10.88
N HIS A 8 -28.20 15.38 10.46
CA HIS A 8 -27.90 16.48 9.55
C HIS A 8 -26.71 17.33 10.04
N SER A 9 -25.51 16.75 10.03
CA SER A 9 -24.24 17.45 10.17
C SER A 9 -23.75 17.77 8.75
N GLY A 10 -23.17 18.95 8.52
CA GLY A 10 -22.74 19.43 7.20
C GLY A 10 -21.57 18.69 6.57
N LYS A 11 -21.56 17.35 6.65
CA LYS A 11 -20.54 16.43 6.13
C LYS A 11 -21.15 15.55 5.06
N SER A 12 -20.33 15.16 4.09
CA SER A 12 -20.71 14.23 3.03
C SER A 12 -19.86 12.96 3.09
N HIS A 13 -20.44 11.85 2.64
CA HIS A 13 -19.89 10.52 2.79
C HIS A 13 -19.77 9.85 1.43
N GLU A 14 -18.69 9.09 1.23
CA GLU A 14 -18.46 8.34 0.00
C GLU A 14 -17.89 6.98 0.35
N ILE A 15 -18.11 6.00 -0.52
CA ILE A 15 -17.51 4.67 -0.43
C ILE A 15 -16.88 4.32 -1.77
N GLY A 16 -15.82 3.54 -1.73
CA GLY A 16 -15.18 3.09 -2.96
C GLY A 16 -14.48 1.77 -2.81
N ILE A 17 -14.09 1.24 -3.96
CA ILE A 17 -13.25 0.06 -4.09
C ILE A 17 -12.01 0.49 -4.86
N ILE A 18 -10.84 0.06 -4.40
CA ILE A 18 -9.54 0.29 -5.03
C ILE A 18 -8.89 -1.04 -5.37
N ALA A 19 -8.19 -1.13 -6.50
CA ALA A 19 -7.40 -2.29 -6.86
C ALA A 19 -6.18 -1.88 -7.67
N GLY A 20 -5.07 -2.61 -7.52
CA GLY A 20 -3.83 -2.22 -8.17
C GLY A 20 -2.65 -3.14 -7.92
N SER A 21 -1.53 -2.84 -8.57
CA SER A 21 -0.27 -3.55 -8.45
C SER A 21 0.59 -2.94 -7.33
N ALA A 22 1.09 -3.78 -6.44
CA ALA A 22 1.87 -3.37 -5.28
C ALA A 22 3.29 -3.94 -5.40
N SER A 23 4.29 -3.09 -5.60
CA SER A 23 5.69 -3.48 -5.68
C SER A 23 6.33 -3.44 -4.29
N PHE A 24 6.81 -4.58 -3.83
CA PHE A 24 7.47 -4.75 -2.55
C PHE A 24 8.99 -4.61 -2.74
N THR A 25 9.61 -3.63 -2.09
CA THR A 25 11.07 -3.57 -2.00
C THR A 25 11.47 -4.11 -0.63
N THR A 26 11.99 -5.34 -0.66
CA THR A 26 12.21 -6.21 0.51
C THR A 26 13.64 -6.77 0.52
N ASP A 27 14.00 -7.56 1.53
CA ASP A 27 15.32 -8.18 1.69
C ASP A 27 15.65 -9.24 0.60
N TYR A 28 14.65 -9.64 -0.19
CA TYR A 28 14.80 -10.45 -1.41
C TYR A 28 15.37 -9.65 -2.61
N GLY A 29 15.33 -8.32 -2.54
CA GLY A 29 15.78 -7.45 -3.63
C GLY A 29 17.25 -7.03 -3.54
N GLN A 30 17.98 -7.04 -4.66
CA GLN A 30 19.27 -6.36 -4.74
C GLN A 30 19.10 -4.83 -4.90
N ARG A 31 19.78 -4.06 -4.05
CA ARG A 31 19.84 -2.59 -4.14
C ARG A 31 20.29 -2.09 -5.53
N ASN A 32 19.70 -0.98 -5.97
CA ASN A 32 19.95 -0.32 -7.26
C ASN A 32 19.65 -1.16 -8.52
N ASN A 33 18.90 -2.26 -8.39
CA ASN A 33 18.39 -3.02 -9.53
C ASN A 33 16.90 -2.68 -9.77
N PHE A 34 16.54 -2.26 -10.98
CA PHE A 34 15.15 -1.93 -11.33
C PHE A 34 14.20 -3.12 -11.15
N MET A 35 14.65 -4.34 -11.50
CA MET A 35 13.84 -5.55 -11.29
C MET A 35 13.64 -5.82 -9.81
N SER A 36 14.63 -5.58 -8.96
CA SER A 36 14.49 -5.79 -7.51
C SER A 36 13.66 -4.72 -6.79
N ASN A 37 13.62 -3.49 -7.30
CA ASN A 37 12.95 -2.36 -6.63
C ASN A 37 11.55 -2.02 -7.19
N VAL A 38 11.27 -2.38 -8.45
CA VAL A 38 10.06 -1.92 -9.16
C VAL A 38 9.35 -3.02 -9.94
N GLY A 39 10.08 -4.03 -10.44
CA GLY A 39 9.53 -4.97 -11.45
C GLY A 39 9.31 -6.42 -11.02
N GLY A 40 10.04 -6.92 -10.03
CA GLY A 40 10.15 -8.35 -9.74
C GLY A 40 9.20 -8.84 -8.65
N ASN A 41 9.16 -8.14 -7.51
CA ASN A 41 8.31 -8.50 -6.37
C ASN A 41 6.98 -7.74 -6.43
N VAL A 42 6.23 -7.95 -7.51
CA VAL A 42 4.94 -7.27 -7.75
C VAL A 42 3.79 -8.17 -7.34
N GLY A 43 3.03 -7.72 -6.35
CA GLY A 43 1.78 -8.29 -5.91
C GLY A 43 0.55 -7.56 -6.45
N MET A 44 -0.62 -8.10 -6.13
CA MET A 44 -1.90 -7.44 -6.34
C MET A 44 -2.52 -7.05 -5.00
N GLY A 45 -3.20 -5.91 -5.00
CA GLY A 45 -3.95 -5.40 -3.85
C GLY A 45 -5.37 -5.02 -4.22
N ILE A 46 -6.29 -5.21 -3.27
CA ILE A 46 -7.66 -4.72 -3.32
C ILE A 46 -8.01 -4.06 -1.99
N GLY A 47 -8.83 -3.01 -2.02
CA GLY A 47 -9.24 -2.31 -0.81
C GLY A 47 -10.62 -1.71 -0.90
N LEU A 48 -11.21 -1.51 0.26
CA LEU A 48 -12.42 -0.74 0.49
C LEU A 48 -12.03 0.58 1.13
N VAL A 49 -12.55 1.67 0.58
CA VAL A 49 -12.30 3.01 1.08
C VAL A 49 -13.61 3.67 1.48
N TYR A 50 -13.55 4.46 2.55
CA TYR A 50 -14.64 5.30 2.99
C TYR A 50 -14.13 6.73 3.16
N TYR A 51 -14.87 7.69 2.64
CA TYR A 51 -14.54 9.09 2.73
C TYR A 51 -15.49 9.83 3.65
N MET A 52 -14.91 10.69 4.48
CA MET A 52 -15.62 11.76 5.17
C MET A 52 -15.11 13.10 4.64
N ASN A 53 -16.03 13.85 4.04
CA ASN A 53 -15.81 15.24 3.64
C ASN A 53 -16.32 16.16 4.74
N PHE A 54 -15.64 17.29 4.94
CA PHE A 54 -16.04 18.31 5.92
C PHE A 54 -17.08 19.30 5.38
N THR A 55 -17.45 19.15 4.11
CA THR A 55 -18.48 19.93 3.42
C THR A 55 -19.63 19.02 3.01
N ASN A 56 -20.80 19.62 2.84
CA ASN A 56 -21.96 18.94 2.30
C ASN A 56 -22.06 19.25 0.80
N TYR A 57 -22.09 18.22 -0.04
CA TYR A 57 -22.31 18.38 -1.48
C TYR A 57 -23.69 18.99 -1.82
N ARG A 58 -24.67 18.86 -0.92
CA ARG A 58 -25.96 19.56 -0.99
C ARG A 58 -25.76 21.02 -0.58
N TYR A 59 -25.29 21.81 -1.54
CA TYR A 59 -25.04 23.23 -1.38
C TYR A 59 -26.28 23.98 -0.85
N LYS A 60 -26.14 24.74 0.24
CA LYS A 60 -27.09 25.78 0.65
C LYS A 60 -26.51 27.13 0.23
N TRP A 61 -27.33 27.99 -0.38
CA TRP A 61 -26.90 29.27 -0.99
C TRP A 61 -26.10 30.24 -0.08
N ASN A 62 -26.09 30.00 1.24
CA ASN A 62 -25.40 30.80 2.25
C ASN A 62 -24.32 30.00 3.02
N GLN A 63 -23.81 28.89 2.46
CA GLN A 63 -22.74 28.13 3.11
C GLN A 63 -21.40 28.83 2.93
N ARG A 64 -20.88 29.40 4.02
CA ARG A 64 -19.48 29.80 4.14
C ARG A 64 -18.67 28.60 4.60
N THR A 65 -17.91 28.01 3.68
CA THR A 65 -16.95 26.96 3.97
C THR A 65 -15.57 27.57 4.25
N ARG A 66 -14.73 26.84 4.99
CA ARG A 66 -13.34 27.24 5.27
C ARG A 66 -12.45 26.52 4.28
N TYR A 67 -11.31 27.12 3.92
CA TYR A 67 -10.30 26.52 3.04
C TYR A 67 -9.97 25.06 3.40
N PHE A 68 -9.81 24.77 4.70
CA PHE A 68 -9.57 23.39 5.15
C PHE A 68 -10.68 22.43 4.72
N ASN A 69 -11.95 22.83 4.83
CA ASN A 69 -13.07 21.96 4.49
C ASN A 69 -13.21 21.76 2.97
N GLU A 70 -12.80 22.76 2.19
CA GLU A 70 -12.85 22.77 0.71
C GLU A 70 -11.70 21.98 0.08
N HIS A 71 -10.58 21.82 0.79
CA HIS A 71 -9.38 21.19 0.24
C HIS A 71 -8.99 19.88 0.94
N PHE A 72 -9.57 19.54 2.11
CA PHE A 72 -9.21 18.33 2.83
C PHE A 72 -10.34 17.30 2.90
N ARG A 73 -9.96 16.02 2.80
CA ARG A 73 -10.82 14.86 3.05
C ARG A 73 -10.13 13.88 3.98
N ILE A 74 -10.91 13.12 4.74
CA ILE A 74 -10.41 11.95 5.45
C ILE A 74 -10.84 10.70 4.69
N ARG A 75 -9.89 9.82 4.43
CA ARG A 75 -10.08 8.47 3.88
C ARG A 75 -9.80 7.44 4.96
N ALA A 76 -10.76 6.58 5.26
CA ALA A 76 -10.51 5.34 5.98
C ALA A 76 -10.36 4.20 4.96
N GLU A 77 -9.49 3.24 5.23
CA GLU A 77 -9.20 2.15 4.31
C GLU A 77 -9.03 0.81 5.04
N LEU A 78 -9.58 -0.23 4.41
CA LEU A 78 -9.28 -1.63 4.67
C LEU A 78 -8.79 -2.24 3.35
N SER A 79 -7.56 -2.70 3.28
CA SER A 79 -6.98 -3.32 2.08
C SER A 79 -6.32 -4.65 2.36
N TYR A 80 -6.31 -5.52 1.35
CA TYR A 80 -5.61 -6.79 1.32
C TYR A 80 -4.64 -6.79 0.16
N MET A 81 -3.43 -7.30 0.39
CA MET A 81 -2.38 -7.41 -0.61
C MET A 81 -1.68 -8.77 -0.47
N SER A 82 -1.23 -9.30 -1.60
CA SER A 82 -0.38 -10.49 -1.63
C SER A 82 0.66 -10.36 -2.73
N ALA A 83 1.90 -10.72 -2.42
CA ALA A 83 3.00 -10.77 -3.35
C ALA A 83 3.85 -12.02 -3.13
N LYS A 84 4.36 -12.57 -4.23
CA LYS A 84 5.46 -13.53 -4.22
C LYS A 84 6.77 -12.75 -4.28
N LEU A 85 7.76 -13.24 -3.54
CA LEU A 85 9.06 -12.61 -3.36
C LEU A 85 10.13 -13.56 -3.87
N ASP A 86 10.91 -13.10 -4.84
CA ASP A 86 12.02 -13.86 -5.41
C ASP A 86 13.31 -13.03 -5.34
N HIS A 87 14.44 -13.71 -5.32
CA HIS A 87 15.73 -13.02 -5.43
C HIS A 87 15.95 -12.53 -6.86
N PHE A 88 16.23 -11.23 -6.99
CA PHE A 88 16.58 -10.60 -8.27
C PHE A 88 17.91 -9.87 -8.15
N GLY A 89 18.76 -9.94 -9.17
CA GLY A 89 20.04 -9.26 -9.17
C GLY A 89 21.15 -10.00 -9.91
N LYS A 90 22.35 -9.44 -9.88
CA LYS A 90 23.55 -10.06 -10.47
C LYS A 90 23.94 -11.37 -9.79
N TYR A 91 23.59 -11.54 -8.51
CA TYR A 91 23.94 -12.72 -7.71
C TYR A 91 23.10 -13.96 -8.02
N VAL A 92 22.02 -13.79 -8.79
CA VAL A 92 21.16 -14.87 -9.29
C VAL A 92 21.15 -14.94 -10.81
N ASP A 93 22.07 -14.20 -11.47
CA ASP A 93 22.21 -14.23 -12.91
C ASP A 93 22.56 -15.64 -13.37
N LYS A 94 22.12 -16.02 -14.58
CA LYS A 94 22.42 -17.34 -15.16
C LYS A 94 23.93 -17.57 -15.34
N SER A 95 24.74 -16.51 -15.40
CA SER A 95 26.20 -16.62 -15.43
C SER A 95 26.81 -17.03 -14.10
N GLU A 96 26.10 -16.87 -12.99
CA GLU A 96 26.57 -17.26 -11.65
C GLU A 96 26.24 -18.74 -11.40
N THR A 97 27.30 -19.57 -11.42
CA THR A 97 27.20 -21.03 -11.24
C THR A 97 27.63 -21.48 -9.84
N SER A 98 27.69 -20.56 -8.88
CA SER A 98 28.03 -20.90 -7.50
C SER A 98 26.85 -21.54 -6.79
N TYR A 99 27.12 -22.43 -5.82
CA TYR A 99 26.06 -23.02 -4.99
C TYR A 99 25.21 -21.95 -4.28
N GLY A 100 25.83 -20.84 -3.87
CA GLY A 100 25.11 -19.71 -3.30
C GLY A 100 24.13 -19.04 -4.28
N ALA A 101 24.45 -18.99 -5.57
CA ALA A 101 23.53 -18.50 -6.59
C ALA A 101 22.36 -19.46 -6.82
N ASP A 102 22.61 -20.78 -6.75
CA ASP A 102 21.54 -21.79 -6.77
C ASP A 102 20.63 -21.68 -5.54
N GLN A 103 21.19 -21.51 -4.33
CA GLN A 103 20.44 -21.28 -3.09
C GLN A 103 19.55 -20.04 -3.18
N LEU A 104 20.07 -18.92 -3.71
CA LEU A 104 19.30 -17.69 -3.88
C LEU A 104 18.19 -17.84 -4.94
N ARG A 105 18.45 -18.53 -6.06
CA ARG A 105 17.44 -18.81 -7.09
C ARG A 105 16.33 -19.73 -6.61
N ALA A 106 16.67 -20.67 -5.73
CA ALA A 106 15.75 -21.63 -5.16
C ALA A 106 15.05 -21.12 -3.89
N HIS A 107 15.21 -19.86 -3.50
CA HIS A 107 14.63 -19.29 -2.29
C HIS A 107 13.45 -18.37 -2.65
N HIS A 108 12.27 -18.75 -2.19
CA HIS A 108 11.00 -18.09 -2.49
C HIS A 108 10.31 -17.64 -1.21
N GLY A 109 9.80 -16.42 -1.23
CA GLY A 109 8.94 -15.87 -0.19
C GLY A 109 7.53 -15.60 -0.71
N GLU A 110 6.57 -15.52 0.19
CA GLU A 110 5.26 -14.94 -0.06
C GLU A 110 4.94 -14.02 1.11
N THR A 111 4.36 -12.85 0.86
CA THR A 111 3.84 -11.98 1.91
C THR A 111 2.38 -11.65 1.64
N LYS A 112 1.56 -11.77 2.68
CA LYS A 112 0.16 -11.35 2.68
C LYS A 112 0.00 -10.24 3.72
N LEU A 113 -0.65 -9.16 3.32
CA LEU A 113 -0.90 -8.02 4.19
C LEU A 113 -2.37 -7.67 4.22
N ILE A 114 -2.88 -7.39 5.43
CA ILE A 114 -4.14 -6.68 5.63
C ILE A 114 -3.81 -5.34 6.27
N ASN A 115 -4.12 -4.25 5.59
CA ASN A 115 -3.90 -2.89 6.09
C ASN A 115 -5.22 -2.29 6.56
N VAL A 116 -5.22 -1.69 7.76
CA VAL A 116 -6.34 -0.93 8.30
C VAL A 116 -5.84 0.43 8.74
N GLY A 117 -6.36 1.50 8.16
CA GLY A 117 -5.83 2.82 8.47
C GLY A 117 -6.65 3.98 7.96
N ALA A 118 -6.08 5.16 8.12
CA ALA A 118 -6.69 6.39 7.67
C ALA A 118 -5.65 7.35 7.08
N GLN A 119 -6.10 8.12 6.12
CA GLN A 119 -5.33 9.11 5.38
C GLN A 119 -6.07 10.43 5.33
N LEU A 120 -5.28 11.51 5.31
CA LEU A 120 -5.72 12.84 5.01
C LEU A 120 -5.34 13.14 3.55
N GLU A 121 -6.32 13.51 2.74
CA GLU A 121 -6.13 13.94 1.34
C GLU A 121 -6.22 15.46 1.27
N PHE A 122 -5.25 16.10 0.63
CA PHE A 122 -5.26 17.52 0.26
C PHE A 122 -5.43 17.66 -1.24
N HIS A 123 -6.56 18.22 -1.68
CA HIS A 123 -6.87 18.46 -3.08
C HIS A 123 -6.45 19.87 -3.48
N TRP A 124 -5.84 20.03 -4.66
CA TRP A 124 -5.50 21.37 -5.17
C TRP A 124 -6.72 22.19 -5.59
N VAL A 125 -7.77 21.50 -6.04
CA VAL A 125 -9.04 22.13 -6.43
C VAL A 125 -10.04 22.01 -5.30
N ASP A 126 -10.98 22.96 -5.23
CA ASP A 126 -12.08 22.91 -4.28
C ASP A 126 -12.92 21.65 -4.52
N ILE A 127 -13.04 20.83 -3.49
CA ILE A 127 -13.79 19.58 -3.42
C ILE A 127 -15.27 19.81 -3.63
N VAL A 128 -15.82 20.92 -3.14
CA VAL A 128 -17.21 21.30 -3.33
C VAL A 128 -17.47 21.62 -4.78
N ASP A 129 -16.60 22.41 -5.41
CA ASP A 129 -16.71 22.73 -6.84
C ASP A 129 -16.51 21.49 -7.71
N PHE A 130 -15.57 20.62 -7.34
CA PHE A 130 -15.41 19.31 -7.96
C PHE A 130 -16.65 18.44 -7.76
N GLY A 131 -17.30 18.41 -6.61
CA GLY A 131 -18.55 17.65 -6.42
C GLY A 131 -19.81 18.35 -6.96
N SER A 132 -19.71 19.62 -7.34
CA SER A 132 -20.84 20.47 -7.70
C SER A 132 -21.26 20.32 -9.16
N ARG A 133 -22.56 20.50 -9.39
CA ARG A 133 -23.18 20.59 -10.74
C ARG A 133 -22.85 21.90 -11.46
N ARG A 134 -22.33 22.91 -10.76
CA ARG A 134 -22.15 24.27 -11.31
C ARG A 134 -20.95 24.40 -12.23
N ILE A 135 -19.92 23.57 -12.04
CA ILE A 135 -18.69 23.61 -12.85
C ILE A 135 -18.53 22.25 -13.54
N PRO A 136 -19.32 21.99 -14.61
CA PRO A 136 -19.27 20.72 -15.34
C PRO A 136 -17.90 20.46 -16.00
N ASP A 137 -17.14 21.53 -16.26
CA ASP A 137 -15.82 21.45 -16.89
C ASP A 137 -14.71 21.00 -15.92
N LEU A 138 -14.94 21.11 -14.61
CA LEU A 138 -13.98 20.65 -13.61
C LEU A 138 -14.12 19.13 -13.42
N LYS A 139 -13.33 18.40 -14.22
CA LYS A 139 -13.33 16.94 -14.27
C LYS A 139 -12.20 16.28 -13.50
N TRP A 140 -11.13 17.02 -13.19
CA TRP A 140 -9.94 16.49 -12.53
C TRP A 140 -9.74 17.13 -11.16
N SER A 141 -9.34 16.32 -10.19
CA SER A 141 -8.98 16.78 -8.85
C SER A 141 -7.70 16.07 -8.39
N PRO A 142 -6.52 16.62 -8.73
CA PRO A 142 -5.26 16.15 -8.18
C PRO A 142 -5.25 16.31 -6.66
N TYR A 143 -4.53 15.43 -5.95
CA TYR A 143 -4.35 15.52 -4.51
C TYR A 143 -3.04 14.88 -4.02
N LEU A 144 -2.61 15.28 -2.82
CA LEU A 144 -1.62 14.59 -2.00
C LEU A 144 -2.31 13.87 -0.86
N SER A 145 -1.80 12.71 -0.45
CA SER A 145 -2.32 11.98 0.69
C SER A 145 -1.21 11.63 1.67
N ALA A 146 -1.49 11.69 2.97
CA ALA A 146 -0.61 11.19 4.01
C ALA A 146 -1.43 10.47 5.08
N GLY A 147 -0.92 9.37 5.64
CA GLY A 147 -1.68 8.64 6.65
C GLY A 147 -0.91 7.58 7.41
N VAL A 148 -1.63 6.90 8.29
CA VAL A 148 -1.10 5.88 9.20
C VAL A 148 -1.97 4.63 9.13
N PHE A 149 -1.33 3.47 9.18
CA PHE A 149 -1.99 2.17 9.09
C PHE A 149 -1.46 1.22 10.17
N VAL A 150 -2.33 0.29 10.55
CA VAL A 150 -2.01 -0.94 11.25
C VAL A 150 -2.02 -2.05 10.21
N ASP A 151 -0.91 -2.77 10.09
CA ASP A 151 -0.69 -3.78 9.07
C ASP A 151 -0.52 -5.14 9.74
N PHE A 152 -1.38 -6.08 9.36
CA PHE A 152 -1.29 -7.48 9.75
C PHE A 152 -0.59 -8.21 8.62
N TYR A 153 0.60 -8.74 8.88
CA TYR A 153 1.40 -9.45 7.88
C TYR A 153 1.47 -10.94 8.21
N ASP A 154 1.49 -11.76 7.17
CA ASP A 154 1.60 -13.21 7.23
C ASP A 154 2.59 -13.68 6.15
N PRO A 155 3.89 -13.78 6.49
CA PRO A 155 4.93 -14.15 5.54
C PRO A 155 5.06 -15.68 5.45
N THR A 156 5.52 -16.17 4.33
CA THR A 156 5.84 -17.59 4.10
C THR A 156 7.17 -17.69 3.40
N ILE A 157 7.98 -18.68 3.80
CA ILE A 157 9.30 -18.95 3.22
C ILE A 157 9.31 -20.38 2.69
N SER A 158 9.89 -20.58 1.52
CA SER A 158 10.00 -21.88 0.86
C SER A 158 11.28 -21.99 0.04
N SER A 159 11.73 -23.22 -0.19
CA SER A 159 12.87 -23.49 -1.08
C SER A 159 12.65 -24.70 -1.97
N ASP A 160 13.16 -24.63 -3.20
CA ASP A 160 13.17 -25.76 -4.13
C ASP A 160 14.24 -26.81 -3.77
N LEU A 161 15.19 -26.49 -2.88
CA LEU A 161 16.28 -27.39 -2.47
C LEU A 161 15.92 -28.30 -1.28
N GLY A 162 14.86 -28.00 -0.54
CA GLY A 162 14.48 -28.72 0.68
C GLY A 162 13.67 -27.88 1.66
N ASP A 163 13.53 -28.35 2.90
CA ASP A 163 12.95 -27.54 3.97
C ASP A 163 13.90 -26.36 4.28
N TRP A 164 13.40 -25.13 4.20
CA TRP A 164 14.21 -23.94 4.43
C TRP A 164 14.78 -23.86 5.86
N ARG A 165 14.21 -24.62 6.79
CA ARG A 165 14.71 -24.75 8.17
C ARG A 165 15.90 -25.70 8.28
N ASP A 166 16.16 -26.54 7.28
CA ASP A 166 17.31 -27.44 7.28
C ASP A 166 18.61 -26.65 7.04
N PRO A 167 19.73 -27.07 7.65
CA PRO A 167 21.02 -26.41 7.45
C PRO A 167 21.45 -26.41 5.98
N ASP A 168 22.05 -25.31 5.52
CA ASP A 168 22.63 -25.16 4.17
C ASP A 168 21.62 -25.18 3.00
N ILE A 169 20.31 -25.06 3.29
CA ILE A 169 19.28 -24.86 2.26
C ILE A 169 19.18 -23.40 1.86
N LEU A 170 19.07 -22.50 2.84
CA LEU A 170 19.07 -21.07 2.60
C LEU A 170 20.50 -20.53 2.46
N TYR A 171 20.66 -19.48 1.65
CA TYR A 171 21.92 -18.77 1.55
C TYR A 171 22.39 -18.32 2.96
N PRO A 172 23.68 -18.45 3.34
CA PRO A 172 24.15 -18.28 4.73
C PRO A 172 23.75 -16.99 5.46
N LYS A 173 23.41 -15.94 4.71
CA LYS A 173 22.88 -14.68 5.26
C LYS A 173 21.49 -14.84 5.89
N TRP A 174 20.70 -15.78 5.38
CA TRP A 174 19.28 -16.03 5.69
C TRP A 174 19.05 -17.38 6.41
N ASP A 175 20.10 -18.16 6.64
CA ASP A 175 19.99 -19.48 7.27
C ASP A 175 19.66 -19.36 8.78
N PRO A 176 18.50 -19.87 9.24
CA PRO A 176 18.10 -19.83 10.64
C PRO A 176 19.02 -20.66 11.56
N ASN A 177 19.77 -21.63 11.02
CA ASN A 177 20.73 -22.43 11.79
C ASN A 177 22.01 -21.65 12.12
N ILE A 178 22.33 -20.62 11.35
CA ILE A 178 23.44 -19.70 11.61
C ILE A 178 22.98 -18.53 12.48
N ASP A 179 21.78 -18.01 12.20
CA ASP A 179 21.17 -16.93 12.97
C ASP A 179 19.65 -17.13 13.07
N PRO A 180 19.13 -17.54 14.24
CA PRO A 180 17.71 -17.82 14.43
C PRO A 180 16.77 -16.64 14.15
N LYS A 181 17.31 -15.41 13.99
CA LYS A 181 16.53 -14.21 13.68
C LYS A 181 16.55 -13.84 12.19
N ALA A 182 17.30 -14.56 11.35
CA ALA A 182 17.51 -14.20 9.95
C ALA A 182 16.29 -14.46 9.07
N ALA A 183 15.48 -15.47 9.42
CA ALA A 183 14.30 -15.88 8.69
C ALA A 183 13.19 -16.30 9.68
N ARG A 184 11.97 -15.81 9.46
CA ARG A 184 10.81 -16.06 10.31
C ARG A 184 9.53 -15.98 9.49
N ASP A 185 8.69 -17.02 9.56
CA ASP A 185 7.39 -17.11 8.89
C ASP A 185 6.19 -16.90 9.84
N ASP A 186 6.42 -16.25 10.98
CA ASP A 186 5.37 -15.96 11.94
C ASP A 186 4.57 -14.72 11.53
N SER A 187 3.24 -14.83 11.55
CA SER A 187 2.36 -13.69 11.35
C SER A 187 2.50 -12.66 12.49
N GLY A 188 2.30 -11.39 12.17
CA GLY A 188 2.47 -10.30 13.13
C GLY A 188 1.69 -9.04 12.81
N ILE A 189 1.91 -8.02 13.63
CA ILE A 189 1.29 -6.70 13.50
C ILE A 189 2.39 -5.65 13.50
N THR A 190 2.29 -4.68 12.60
CA THR A 190 3.15 -3.51 12.57
C THR A 190 2.34 -2.25 12.30
N LEU A 191 2.99 -1.10 12.46
CA LEU A 191 2.45 0.18 12.02
C LEU A 191 3.19 0.62 10.75
N SER A 192 2.51 1.38 9.91
CA SER A 192 3.14 2.05 8.78
C SER A 192 2.67 3.48 8.61
N ALA A 193 3.50 4.25 7.91
CA ALA A 193 3.17 5.57 7.43
C ALA A 193 3.08 5.54 5.91
N THR A 194 2.14 6.32 5.35
CA THR A 194 1.92 6.41 3.92
C THR A 194 2.05 7.83 3.42
N LEU A 195 2.57 7.98 2.21
CA LEU A 195 2.55 9.18 1.41
C LEU A 195 2.07 8.81 0.02
N GLY A 196 1.21 9.62 -0.58
CA GLY A 196 0.67 9.34 -1.91
C GLY A 196 0.44 10.60 -2.71
N ILE A 197 0.44 10.41 -4.02
CA ILE A 197 0.01 11.40 -5.00
C ILE A 197 -1.02 10.74 -5.89
N GLY A 198 -2.13 11.43 -6.11
CA GLY A 198 -3.20 10.89 -6.90
C GLY A 198 -4.01 11.97 -7.59
N THR A 199 -5.00 11.51 -8.33
CA THR A 199 -5.99 12.37 -8.94
C THR A 199 -7.32 11.65 -9.00
N ARG A 200 -8.39 12.42 -8.92
CA ARG A 200 -9.74 11.93 -9.21
C ARG A 200 -10.23 12.45 -10.55
N TYR A 201 -10.94 11.61 -11.26
CA TYR A 201 -11.63 11.93 -12.50
C TYR A 201 -13.13 11.75 -12.33
N LYS A 202 -13.89 12.84 -12.47
CA LYS A 202 -15.34 12.82 -12.38
C LYS A 202 -15.96 12.03 -13.53
N LEU A 203 -16.73 10.99 -13.21
CA LEU A 203 -17.52 10.25 -14.19
C LEU A 203 -18.93 10.80 -14.35
N GLY A 204 -19.54 11.24 -13.24
CA GLY A 204 -20.90 11.75 -13.22
C GLY A 204 -21.18 12.51 -11.92
N GLU A 205 -22.47 12.67 -11.61
CA GLU A 205 -22.88 13.45 -10.43
C GLU A 205 -22.63 12.73 -9.09
N TYR A 206 -22.52 11.41 -9.11
CA TYR A 206 -22.46 10.56 -7.92
C TYR A 206 -21.23 9.67 -7.88
N SER A 207 -20.32 9.78 -8.85
CA SER A 207 -19.15 8.92 -8.91
C SER A 207 -17.95 9.54 -9.60
N ASP A 208 -16.79 9.11 -9.14
CA ASP A 208 -15.49 9.42 -9.71
C ASP A 208 -14.60 8.17 -9.78
N ILE A 209 -13.60 8.23 -10.65
CA ILE A 209 -12.47 7.31 -10.66
C ILE A 209 -11.34 7.95 -9.88
N LEU A 210 -10.68 7.17 -9.06
CA LEU A 210 -9.46 7.53 -8.34
C LEU A 210 -8.27 6.84 -8.99
N ILE A 211 -7.15 7.54 -9.16
CA ILE A 211 -5.87 6.95 -9.56
C ILE A 211 -4.81 7.48 -8.59
N GLU A 212 -4.06 6.57 -7.96
CA GLU A 212 -3.09 6.94 -6.94
C GLU A 212 -1.82 6.09 -7.03
N SER A 213 -0.68 6.75 -6.83
CA SER A 213 0.59 6.12 -6.50
C SER A 213 0.88 6.38 -5.03
N ARG A 214 0.97 5.32 -4.23
CA ARG A 214 1.16 5.38 -2.78
C ARG A 214 2.45 4.68 -2.37
N TRP A 215 3.27 5.39 -1.63
CA TRP A 215 4.39 4.83 -0.88
C TRP A 215 3.93 4.52 0.54
N GLN A 216 4.25 3.33 1.02
CA GLN A 216 3.99 2.86 2.38
C GLN A 216 5.30 2.39 2.99
N TYR A 217 5.63 2.91 4.16
CA TYR A 217 6.84 2.60 4.91
C TYR A 217 6.46 1.87 6.19
N PHE A 218 6.93 0.63 6.35
CA PHE A 218 6.64 -0.19 7.52
C PHE A 218 7.62 0.11 8.66
N PHE A 219 7.12 0.12 9.90
CA PHE A 219 7.97 0.32 11.08
C PHE A 219 8.62 -0.97 11.59
N SER A 220 8.38 -2.11 10.91
CA SER A 220 8.99 -3.40 11.18
C SER A 220 9.67 -3.93 9.93
N ASN A 221 10.75 -4.70 10.12
CA ASN A 221 11.52 -5.35 9.06
C ASN A 221 11.10 -6.81 8.83
N TYR A 222 10.12 -7.34 9.56
CA TYR A 222 9.71 -8.74 9.43
C TYR A 222 8.53 -8.94 8.48
N VAL A 223 8.15 -7.89 7.73
CA VAL A 223 6.95 -7.90 6.88
C VAL A 223 7.10 -8.87 5.70
N ASP A 224 8.34 -9.12 5.28
CA ASP A 224 8.72 -10.06 4.23
C ASP A 224 9.24 -11.42 4.77
N GLY A 225 9.32 -11.57 6.09
CA GLY A 225 9.81 -12.75 6.78
C GLY A 225 11.33 -12.89 6.87
N LEU A 226 12.11 -11.97 6.29
CA LEU A 226 13.56 -11.96 6.43
C LEU A 226 13.99 -10.83 7.36
N ASN A 227 15.14 -10.98 8.01
CA ASN A 227 15.74 -9.88 8.76
C ASN A 227 17.24 -10.00 8.74
N SER A 228 17.88 -9.19 7.91
CA SER A 228 19.33 -9.26 7.78
C SER A 228 20.03 -8.61 8.96
N ARG A 229 21.14 -9.21 9.43
CA ARG A 229 22.10 -8.54 10.34
C ARG A 229 22.40 -7.10 9.88
N PRO A 230 22.81 -6.18 10.77
CA PRO A 230 23.20 -4.83 10.38
C PRO A 230 24.37 -4.85 9.37
N ASP A 231 24.02 -4.93 8.10
CA ASP A 231 24.87 -4.82 6.93
C ASP A 231 24.75 -3.37 6.45
N PRO A 232 25.85 -2.65 6.16
CA PRO A 232 25.77 -1.32 5.56
C PRO A 232 24.97 -1.29 4.24
N ALA A 233 24.69 -2.44 3.61
CA ALA A 233 23.78 -2.57 2.49
C ALA A 233 22.28 -2.49 2.84
N ASN A 234 21.88 -2.80 4.09
CA ASN A 234 20.48 -2.91 4.52
C ASN A 234 20.19 -2.00 5.73
N LYS A 235 20.02 -0.70 5.47
CA LYS A 235 19.89 0.34 6.50
C LYS A 235 18.49 0.94 6.63
N TYR A 236 17.51 0.45 5.86
CA TYR A 236 16.17 1.06 5.76
C TYR A 236 15.09 -0.02 5.75
N ASN A 237 14.01 0.20 6.49
CA ASN A 237 12.88 -0.72 6.58
C ASN A 237 12.18 -0.91 5.22
N ASP A 238 11.44 -2.01 5.12
CA ASP A 238 10.64 -2.36 3.94
C ASP A 238 9.68 -1.24 3.54
N TRP A 239 9.59 -1.03 2.23
CA TRP A 239 8.71 -0.04 1.63
C TRP A 239 7.98 -0.63 0.44
N LEU A 240 6.73 -0.21 0.30
CA LEU A 240 5.78 -0.68 -0.68
C LEU A 240 5.36 0.49 -1.57
N LEU A 241 5.39 0.27 -2.88
CA LEU A 241 4.81 1.17 -3.87
C LEU A 241 3.53 0.55 -4.43
N TRP A 242 2.38 1.12 -4.09
CA TRP A 242 1.09 0.67 -4.59
C TRP A 242 0.51 1.66 -5.60
N VAL A 243 0.41 1.24 -6.85
CA VAL A 243 -0.28 1.98 -7.90
C VAL A 243 -1.66 1.36 -8.08
N HIS A 244 -2.71 2.13 -7.81
CA HIS A 244 -4.08 1.63 -7.83
C HIS A 244 -5.06 2.57 -8.50
N VAL A 245 -6.13 1.95 -9.01
CA VAL A 245 -7.29 2.63 -9.56
C VAL A 245 -8.49 2.26 -8.70
N GLY A 246 -9.37 3.24 -8.47
CA GLY A 246 -10.58 3.06 -7.68
C GLY A 246 -11.81 3.62 -8.35
N TYR A 247 -12.95 3.11 -7.92
CA TYR A 247 -14.25 3.69 -8.20
C TYR A 247 -14.86 4.15 -6.88
N VAL A 248 -15.28 5.42 -6.80
CA VAL A 248 -15.89 6.01 -5.62
C VAL A 248 -17.32 6.43 -5.94
N TYR A 249 -18.22 6.16 -5.01
CA TYR A 249 -19.63 6.49 -5.08
C TYR A 249 -20.05 7.37 -3.90
N TYR A 250 -20.83 8.41 -4.17
CA TYR A 250 -21.25 9.40 -3.20
C TYR A 250 -22.57 8.98 -2.53
N LEU A 251 -22.60 8.91 -1.20
CA LEU A 251 -23.73 8.42 -0.40
C LEU A 251 -24.74 9.51 0.02
N ASN A 252 -24.81 10.60 -0.75
CA ASN A 252 -25.57 11.82 -0.39
C ASN A 252 -27.10 11.64 -0.34
#